data_AF-A0A952JLE3-F1
#
_entry.id   AF-A0A952JLE3-F1
#
_cell.length_a   1.000
_cell.length_b   1.000
_cell.length_c   1.000
_cell.angle_alpha   90.00
_cell.angle_beta   90.00
_cell.angle_gamma   90.00
#
_symmetry.space_group_name_H-M   'P 1'
#
loop_
_entity.id
_entity.type
_entity.pdbx_description
1 polymer ?
#
loop_
_entity_poly.entity_id
_entity_poly.type
_entity_poly.pdbx_seq_one_letter_code
_entity_poly.pdbx_strand_id
1 'polypeptide(L)' 'MSKLAPVLNILAGSNKWNFALDDCDRILRIISPTVKAQEAIQVLAKNGFNCEELE' A
#
# COMPACT_ATOMS: atom_id res chain seq x y z
N MET A 1 6.54 -14.32 5.47
CA MET A 1 6.37 -13.15 6.37
C MET A 1 6.28 -11.90 5.53
N SER A 2 5.08 -11.37 5.31
CA SER A 2 4.85 -10.22 4.42
C SER A 2 5.28 -8.93 5.11
N LYS A 3 6.46 -8.41 4.73
CA LYS A 3 7.10 -7.23 5.36
C LYS A 3 6.36 -5.90 5.16
N LEU A 4 5.34 -5.88 4.29
CA LEU A 4 4.59 -4.68 3.92
C LEU A 4 3.55 -4.24 4.97
N ALA A 5 2.99 -5.18 5.74
CA ALA A 5 1.93 -4.88 6.70
C ALA A 5 2.32 -3.82 7.75
N PRO A 6 3.49 -3.90 8.42
CA PRO A 6 3.90 -2.85 9.35
C PRO A 6 4.16 -1.51 8.64
N VAL A 7 4.68 -1.53 7.41
CA VAL A 7 4.97 -0.32 6.62
C VAL A 7 3.67 0.42 6.27
N LEU A 8 2.66 -0.32 5.81
CA LEU A 8 1.35 0.23 5.46
C LEU A 8 0.58 0.70 6.71
N ASN A 9 0.74 0.03 7.86
CA ASN A 9 0.20 0.50 9.14
C ASN A 9 0.81 1.83 9.58
N ILE A 10 2.11 2.05 9.34
CA ILE A 10 2.76 3.33 9.64
C ILE A 10 2.29 4.42 8.66
N LEU A 11 2.16 4.07 7.38
CA LEU A 11 1.77 5.01 6.33
C LEU A 11 0.31 5.45 6.47
N ALA A 12 -0.63 4.51 6.37
CA ALA A 12 -2.07 4.77 6.31
C ALA A 12 -2.77 4.71 7.66
N GLY A 13 -2.15 4.07 8.65
CA GLY A 13 -2.78 3.71 9.90
C GLY A 13 -3.27 2.26 9.89
N SER A 14 -3.28 1.65 11.08
CA SER A 14 -3.84 0.31 11.28
C SER A 14 -5.31 0.29 10.85
N ASN A 15 -5.69 -0.72 10.07
CA ASN A 15 -7.06 -0.92 9.57
C ASN A 15 -7.55 0.14 8.54
N LYS A 16 -6.64 0.94 7.99
CA LYS A 16 -6.94 1.97 6.97
C LYS A 16 -6.49 1.59 5.57
N TRP A 17 -6.04 0.36 5.36
CA TRP A 17 -5.62 -0.13 4.06
C TRP A 17 -6.03 -1.59 3.91
N ASN A 18 -6.21 -2.01 2.67
CA ASN A 18 -6.50 -3.37 2.28
C ASN A 18 -5.55 -3.73 1.13
N PHE A 19 -4.89 -4.87 1.24
CA PHE A 19 -3.98 -5.37 0.22
C PHE A 19 -4.48 -6.74 -0.21
N ALA A 20 -5.09 -6.78 -1.40
CA ALA A 20 -5.57 -8.01 -2.00
C ALA A 20 -4.38 -8.76 -2.60
N LEU A 21 -3.65 -9.49 -1.76
CA LEU A 21 -2.56 -10.38 -2.16
C LEU A 21 -3.03 -11.71 -2.76
N ASP A 22 -4.30 -12.06 -2.50
CA ASP A 22 -4.90 -13.36 -2.84
C ASP A 22 -5.45 -13.39 -4.26
N ASP A 23 -5.92 -12.25 -4.77
CA ASP A 23 -6.28 -12.06 -6.17
C ASP A 23 -5.02 -11.73 -6.99
N CYS A 24 -4.91 -12.35 -8.17
CA CYS A 24 -3.83 -12.10 -9.14
C CYS A 24 -3.58 -10.60 -9.43
N ASP A 25 -4.56 -9.75 -9.14
CA ASP A 25 -4.57 -8.30 -9.35
C ASP A 25 -3.65 -7.50 -8.40
N ARG A 26 -3.19 -8.03 -7.27
CA ARG A 26 -2.25 -7.35 -6.33
C ARG A 26 -2.61 -5.88 -6.04
N ILE A 27 -3.91 -5.59 -5.89
CA ILE A 27 -4.38 -4.22 -5.70
C ILE A 27 -4.23 -3.79 -4.23
N LEU A 28 -3.58 -2.63 -4.04
CA LEU A 28 -3.51 -1.93 -2.77
C LEU A 28 -4.56 -0.82 -2.71
N ARG A 29 -5.48 -0.92 -1.77
CA ARG A 29 -6.46 0.13 -1.48
C ARG A 29 -6.12 0.77 -0.14
N ILE A 30 -5.84 2.07 -0.15
CA ILE A 30 -5.61 2.85 1.07
C ILE A 30 -6.80 3.80 1.27
N ILE A 31 -7.41 3.73 2.45
CA ILE A 31 -8.49 4.58 2.92
C ILE A 31 -7.93 5.46 4.04
N SER A 32 -7.17 6.48 3.67
CA SER A 32 -6.62 7.45 4.63
C SER A 32 -6.81 8.86 4.10
N PRO A 33 -7.29 9.81 4.94
CA PRO A 33 -7.48 11.20 4.53
C PRO A 33 -6.16 11.96 4.31
N THR A 34 -5.03 11.41 4.78
CA THR A 34 -3.72 12.06 4.75
C THR A 34 -2.72 11.42 3.81
N VAL A 35 -2.90 10.15 3.44
CA VAL A 35 -1.98 9.45 2.54
C VAL A 35 -2.37 9.71 1.09
N LYS A 36 -1.42 10.27 0.34
CA LYS A 36 -1.50 10.36 -1.11
C LYS A 36 -1.02 9.07 -1.75
N ALA A 37 -1.58 8.70 -2.89
CA ALA A 37 -1.13 7.52 -3.65
C ALA A 37 0.37 7.59 -3.97
N GLN A 38 0.88 8.77 -4.34
CA GLN A 38 2.31 8.98 -4.60
C GLN A 38 3.22 8.59 -3.42
N GLU A 39 2.82 8.91 -2.19
CA GLU A 39 3.58 8.55 -0.98
C GLU A 39 3.60 7.04 -0.78
N ALA A 40 2.45 6.39 -1.01
CA ALA A 40 2.34 4.94 -0.95
C ALA A 40 3.23 4.27 -2.01
N ILE A 41 3.20 4.76 -3.26
CA ILE A 41 4.01 4.25 -4.38
C ILE A 41 5.50 4.37 -4.06
N GLN A 42 5.97 5.51 -3.54
CA GLN A 42 7.37 5.66 -3.17
C GLN A 42 7.80 4.70 -2.06
N VAL A 43 6.95 4.48 -1.07
CA VAL A 43 7.22 3.54 0.01
C VAL A 43 7.25 2.10 -0.49
N LEU A 44 6.34 1.73 -1.39
CA LEU A 44 6.32 0.42 -2.03
C LEU A 44 7.57 0.20 -2.89
N ALA A 45 7.95 1.20 -3.70
CA ALA A 45 9.15 1.16 -4.53
C ALA A 45 10.42 0.95 -3.69
N LYS A 46 10.54 1.66 -2.55
CA LYS A 46 11.64 1.46 -1.58
C LYS A 46 11.68 0.06 -0.98
N ASN A 47 10.54 -0.61 -0.90
CA ASN A 47 10.42 -1.99 -0.43
C ASN A 47 10.57 -3.02 -1.56
N GLY A 48 10.87 -2.60 -2.80
CA GLY A 48 11.04 -3.47 -3.96
C GLY A 48 9.74 -3.82 -4.69
N PHE A 49 8.66 -3.09 -4.44
CA PHE A 49 7.37 -3.26 -5.11
C PHE A 49 7.15 -2.14 -6.12
N ASN A 50 6.93 -2.49 -7.39
CA ASN A 50 6.51 -1.54 -8.40
C ASN A 50 4.98 -1.42 -8.33
N CYS A 51 4.49 -0.24 -7.97
CA CYS A 51 3.07 0.05 -7.90
C CYS A 51 2.79 1.37 -8.61
N GLU A 52 1.62 1.46 -9.20
CA GLU A 52 1.15 2.62 -9.96
C GLU A 52 -0.26 2.96 -9.47
N GLU A 53 -0.62 4.24 -9.52
CA GLU A 53 -2.00 4.65 -9.27
C GLU A 53 -2.85 4.19 -10.47
N LEU A 54 -3.98 3.55 -10.22
CA LEU A 54 -4.95 3.22 -11.25
C LEU A 54 -5.85 4.46 -11.47
N GLU A 55 -5.83 5.02 -12.68
CA GLU A 55 -6.70 6.12 -13.13
C GLU A 55 -8.18 5.71 -13.26
#